data_AF-A0A327L4J2-F1
#
_entry.id   AF-A0A327L4J2-F1
#
_cell.length_a   1.000
_cell.length_b   1.000
_cell.length_c   1.000
_cell.angle_alpha   90.00
_cell.angle_beta   90.00
_cell.angle_gamma   90.00
#
_symmetry.space_group_name_H-M   'P 1'
#
loop_
_entity.id
_entity.type
_entity.pdbx_description
1 polymer ?
#
loop_
_entity_poly.entity_id
_entity_poly.type
_entity_poly.pdbx_seq_one_letter_code
_entity_poly.pdbx_strand_id
1 'polypeptide(L)'
;MAEIVVDGVTYEQTDYTGVTNGTSWNQNNDIQGTDGNDYIIAGPGTAPAPIQETNPKGQPTGQPHDVSDNDTITESSGTNLLTGGYGNDTFKFVINFQETSTIQTATYDDIKETPTQISGSNTNGVWNSYLSNLAQWRADMAEQHGADSDTSAQTQAYTYSSGKVVKSGVATYDDSYSWYEHTTSTNTSTNTITDFGNGHDSIVLAGITAEQFTANAHFSDDGTSVTIGTFTITTLGHALSISDFNFV
;
A
#
# COMPACT_ATOMS: atom_id res chain seq x y z
N MET A 1 -5.69 -40.28 -15.10
CA MET A 1 -4.50 -39.56 -15.59
C MET A 1 -5.03 -38.38 -16.36
N ALA A 2 -4.96 -37.19 -15.80
CA ALA A 2 -5.41 -35.97 -16.45
C ALA A 2 -4.21 -35.29 -17.10
N GLU A 3 -4.40 -34.87 -18.35
CA GLU A 3 -3.41 -34.21 -19.18
C GLU A 3 -3.68 -32.70 -19.11
N ILE A 4 -2.67 -31.89 -18.80
CA ILE A 4 -2.77 -30.42 -18.83
C ILE A 4 -2.09 -29.94 -20.10
N VAL A 5 -2.78 -29.07 -20.85
CA VAL A 5 -2.26 -28.38 -22.04
C VAL A 5 -2.10 -26.91 -21.70
N VAL A 6 -0.86 -26.44 -21.65
CA VAL A 6 -0.51 -25.01 -21.59
C VAL A 6 0.27 -24.68 -22.87
N ASP A 7 -0.21 -23.72 -23.66
CA ASP A 7 0.40 -23.28 -24.92
C ASP A 7 0.77 -24.40 -25.92
N GLY A 8 0.01 -25.50 -25.91
CA GLY A 8 0.21 -26.63 -26.81
C GLY A 8 1.37 -27.57 -26.43
N VAL A 9 1.92 -27.45 -25.23
CA VAL A 9 2.95 -28.36 -24.70
C VAL A 9 2.38 -29.20 -23.55
N THR A 10 2.52 -30.51 -23.66
CA THR A 10 2.08 -31.50 -22.66
C THR A 10 3.20 -31.80 -21.67
N TYR A 11 2.91 -31.82 -20.37
CA TYR A 11 3.86 -32.17 -19.31
C TYR A 11 3.34 -33.34 -18.45
N GLU A 12 4.25 -34.24 -18.03
CA GLU A 12 3.94 -35.34 -17.09
C GLU A 12 4.11 -34.89 -15.63
N GLN A 13 3.14 -35.25 -14.79
CA GLN A 13 2.89 -34.67 -13.47
C GLN A 13 3.56 -35.46 -12.34
N THR A 14 4.64 -34.90 -11.76
CA THR A 14 5.05 -35.11 -10.36
C THR A 14 5.72 -33.81 -9.92
N ASP A 15 5.14 -33.13 -8.93
CA ASP A 15 5.60 -31.88 -8.33
C ASP A 15 5.76 -30.68 -9.29
N TYR A 16 4.63 -30.05 -9.64
CA TYR A 16 4.64 -28.83 -10.44
C TYR A 16 4.79 -27.60 -9.54
N THR A 17 6.01 -27.06 -9.43
CA THR A 17 6.30 -25.69 -8.99
C THR A 17 6.33 -24.77 -10.22
N GLY A 18 5.23 -24.70 -10.96
CA GLY A 18 5.18 -23.93 -12.20
C GLY A 18 4.30 -22.71 -12.11
N VAL A 19 4.87 -21.60 -12.58
CA VAL A 19 4.28 -20.29 -12.73
C VAL A 19 3.29 -20.34 -13.91
N THR A 20 1.98 -20.37 -13.64
CA THR A 20 0.97 -20.43 -14.71
C THR A 20 -0.34 -19.71 -14.35
N ASN A 21 -0.89 -19.04 -15.35
CA ASN A 21 -2.34 -19.00 -15.58
C ASN A 21 -2.82 -20.44 -15.80
N GLY A 22 -3.24 -21.16 -14.76
CA GLY A 22 -3.57 -22.58 -14.88
C GLY A 22 -4.35 -23.17 -13.70
N THR A 23 -5.18 -24.17 -14.00
CA THR A 23 -5.92 -25.00 -13.03
C THR A 23 -5.04 -26.16 -12.55
N SER A 24 -4.83 -26.29 -11.24
CA SER A 24 -4.14 -27.47 -10.65
C SER A 24 -5.14 -28.55 -10.22
N TRP A 25 -4.68 -29.79 -9.99
CA TRP A 25 -5.53 -30.96 -9.63
C TRP A 25 -4.83 -31.95 -8.67
N ASN A 26 -3.90 -31.50 -7.82
CA ASN A 26 -3.23 -32.38 -6.85
C ASN A 26 -3.45 -31.88 -5.41
N GLN A 27 -3.12 -32.73 -4.42
CA GLN A 27 -3.62 -32.69 -3.03
C GLN A 27 -2.94 -31.70 -2.07
N ASN A 28 -2.04 -30.82 -2.53
CA ASN A 28 -1.54 -29.61 -1.87
C ASN A 28 -0.59 -28.91 -2.87
N ASN A 29 -0.87 -27.68 -3.27
CA ASN A 29 -0.10 -26.93 -4.26
C ASN A 29 0.54 -25.66 -3.71
N ASP A 30 1.82 -25.45 -4.07
CA ASP A 30 2.42 -24.13 -4.06
C ASP A 30 2.26 -23.52 -5.47
N ILE A 31 1.29 -22.62 -5.63
CA ILE A 31 1.01 -21.93 -6.88
C ILE A 31 1.62 -20.53 -6.81
N GLN A 32 2.41 -20.16 -7.82
CA GLN A 32 3.01 -18.84 -7.94
C GLN A 32 2.45 -18.12 -9.15
N GLY A 33 1.99 -16.90 -8.93
CA GLY A 33 1.60 -15.96 -9.98
C GLY A 33 2.72 -15.58 -10.92
N THR A 34 2.32 -15.02 -12.05
CA THR A 34 3.24 -14.38 -13.00
C THR A 34 3.42 -12.89 -12.68
N ASP A 35 4.30 -12.22 -13.43
CA ASP A 35 4.21 -10.78 -13.55
C ASP A 35 2.99 -10.43 -14.41
N GLY A 36 1.93 -9.86 -13.83
CA GLY A 36 0.76 -9.42 -14.59
C GLY A 36 -0.56 -9.77 -13.94
N ASN A 37 -1.59 -9.95 -14.76
CA ASN A 37 -2.91 -10.34 -14.30
C ASN A 37 -3.00 -11.87 -14.34
N ASP A 38 -3.38 -12.47 -13.22
CA ASP A 38 -3.45 -13.91 -13.05
C ASP A 38 -4.88 -14.40 -12.81
N TYR A 39 -5.21 -15.55 -13.38
CA TYR A 39 -6.41 -16.31 -13.09
C TYR A 39 -6.00 -17.67 -12.52
N ILE A 40 -5.99 -17.77 -11.19
CA ILE A 40 -5.54 -18.96 -10.48
C ILE A 40 -6.74 -19.68 -9.89
N ILE A 41 -6.86 -20.96 -10.27
CA ILE A 41 -7.75 -21.91 -9.63
C ILE A 41 -6.90 -23.02 -9.05
N ALA A 42 -6.69 -22.99 -7.74
CA ALA A 42 -6.18 -24.14 -7.02
C ALA A 42 -7.27 -25.23 -6.99
N GLY A 43 -6.83 -26.48 -6.97
CA GLY A 43 -7.58 -27.55 -7.61
C GLY A 43 -8.92 -27.80 -6.97
N PRO A 44 -9.93 -28.32 -7.72
CA PRO A 44 -11.08 -28.89 -7.07
C PRO A 44 -10.58 -30.12 -6.33
N GLY A 45 -10.33 -29.99 -5.04
CA GLY A 45 -10.40 -31.10 -4.12
C GLY A 45 -11.80 -31.67 -4.33
N THR A 46 -11.96 -32.64 -5.23
CA THR A 46 -13.26 -33.27 -5.40
C THR A 46 -13.64 -33.72 -4.02
N ALA A 47 -14.73 -33.18 -3.46
CA ALA A 47 -15.33 -33.74 -2.24
C ALA A 47 -15.28 -35.24 -2.45
N PRO A 48 -14.47 -35.98 -1.66
CA PRO A 48 -14.00 -37.28 -2.09
C PRO A 48 -15.23 -38.07 -2.46
N ALA A 49 -15.34 -38.48 -3.73
CA ALA A 49 -16.28 -39.53 -4.06
C ALA A 49 -15.93 -40.63 -3.06
N PRO A 50 -16.84 -41.01 -2.14
CA PRO A 50 -16.46 -41.81 -1.00
C PRO A 50 -15.76 -43.02 -1.59
N ILE A 51 -14.45 -43.11 -1.35
CA ILE A 51 -13.70 -44.29 -1.74
C ILE A 51 -14.24 -45.33 -0.78
N GLN A 52 -15.32 -45.98 -1.18
CA GLN A 52 -15.82 -47.12 -0.45
C GLN A 52 -14.75 -48.17 -0.64
N GLU A 53 -13.77 -48.21 0.26
CA GLU A 53 -12.98 -49.41 0.44
C GLU A 53 -13.98 -50.50 0.70
N THR A 54 -14.19 -51.38 -0.29
CA THR A 54 -15.08 -52.49 -0.10
C THR A 54 -14.28 -53.65 0.45
N ASN A 55 -14.78 -54.32 1.49
CA ASN A 55 -14.23 -55.62 1.84
C ASN A 55 -14.41 -56.59 0.65
N PRO A 56 -13.80 -57.79 0.67
CA PRO A 56 -13.97 -58.80 -0.40
C PRO A 56 -15.41 -59.24 -0.67
N LYS A 57 -16.40 -58.75 0.10
CA LYS A 57 -17.84 -58.97 -0.08
C LYS A 57 -18.57 -57.75 -0.68
N GLY A 58 -17.86 -56.70 -1.09
CA GLY A 58 -18.45 -55.50 -1.67
C GLY A 58 -19.06 -54.53 -0.65
N GLN A 59 -18.78 -54.69 0.65
CA GLN A 59 -19.34 -53.82 1.69
C GLN A 59 -18.39 -52.66 2.00
N PRO A 60 -18.86 -51.39 2.05
CA PRO A 60 -18.02 -50.26 2.43
C PRO A 60 -17.43 -50.46 3.84
N THR A 61 -16.13 -50.25 3.96
CA THR A 61 -15.33 -50.45 5.19
C THR A 61 -14.58 -49.20 5.66
N GLY A 62 -14.53 -48.13 4.87
CA GLY A 62 -13.86 -46.89 5.25
C GLY A 62 -14.82 -45.81 5.76
N GLN A 63 -14.39 -45.06 6.78
CA GLN A 63 -14.81 -43.66 6.91
C GLN A 63 -14.39 -42.91 5.63
N PRO A 64 -15.13 -41.87 5.21
CA PRO A 64 -14.64 -40.95 4.19
C PRO A 64 -13.25 -40.46 4.63
N HIS A 65 -12.25 -40.59 3.75
CA HIS A 65 -11.00 -39.86 3.93
C HIS A 65 -11.31 -38.40 3.63
N ASP A 66 -11.31 -37.52 4.63
CA ASP A 66 -11.29 -36.08 4.39
C ASP A 66 -9.97 -35.77 3.69
N VAL A 67 -10.02 -35.56 2.38
CA VAL A 67 -8.89 -35.01 1.63
C VAL A 67 -9.02 -33.51 1.77
N SER A 68 -8.32 -32.92 2.74
CA SER A 68 -8.17 -31.47 2.84
C SER A 68 -6.99 -31.06 1.96
N ASP A 69 -7.28 -30.40 0.85
CA ASP A 69 -6.31 -29.86 -0.08
C ASP A 69 -5.94 -28.46 0.41
N ASN A 70 -4.76 -28.29 0.99
CA ASN A 70 -4.35 -27.00 1.55
C ASN A 70 -3.34 -26.36 0.59
N ASP A 71 -3.83 -25.47 -0.25
CA ASP A 71 -3.05 -24.81 -1.28
C ASP A 71 -2.44 -23.51 -0.74
N THR A 72 -1.26 -23.16 -1.26
CA THR A 72 -0.64 -21.84 -1.06
C THR A 72 -0.56 -21.13 -2.41
N ILE A 73 -1.28 -20.03 -2.54
CA ILE A 73 -1.26 -19.16 -3.71
C ILE A 73 -0.44 -17.92 -3.37
N THR A 74 0.69 -17.73 -4.05
CA THR A 74 1.56 -16.57 -3.86
C THR A 74 1.43 -15.60 -5.02
N GLU A 75 1.06 -14.36 -4.71
CA GLU A 75 0.86 -13.28 -5.69
C GLU A 75 1.50 -11.97 -5.26
N SER A 76 1.85 -11.12 -6.23
CA SER A 76 2.50 -9.84 -5.91
C SER A 76 2.22 -8.66 -6.84
N SER A 77 1.56 -8.86 -7.98
CA SER A 77 1.30 -7.75 -8.91
C SER A 77 0.03 -7.96 -9.74
N GLY A 78 -0.48 -6.90 -10.36
CA GLY A 78 -1.58 -6.94 -11.32
C GLY A 78 -2.97 -7.26 -10.77
N THR A 79 -3.93 -7.52 -11.66
CA THR A 79 -5.34 -7.76 -11.34
C THR A 79 -5.62 -9.25 -11.38
N ASN A 80 -5.79 -9.85 -10.21
CA ASN A 80 -5.82 -11.30 -10.03
C ASN A 80 -7.16 -11.79 -9.53
N LEU A 81 -7.54 -12.98 -9.97
CA LEU A 81 -8.71 -13.70 -9.51
C LEU A 81 -8.28 -15.08 -9.02
N LEU A 82 -8.47 -15.31 -7.72
CA LEU A 82 -7.87 -16.40 -6.97
C LEU A 82 -8.96 -17.25 -6.30
N THR A 83 -8.79 -18.56 -6.32
CA THR A 83 -9.60 -19.53 -5.58
C THR A 83 -8.71 -20.68 -5.10
N GLY A 84 -8.86 -21.06 -3.84
CA GLY A 84 -8.12 -22.15 -3.18
C GLY A 84 -8.74 -23.54 -3.41
N GLY A 85 -10.04 -23.61 -3.68
CA GLY A 85 -10.74 -24.88 -3.84
C GLY A 85 -11.34 -25.38 -2.52
N TYR A 86 -10.86 -26.52 -2.02
CA TYR A 86 -11.38 -27.15 -0.80
C TYR A 86 -10.24 -27.46 0.17
N GLY A 87 -10.19 -26.78 1.30
CA GLY A 87 -9.30 -27.12 2.40
C GLY A 87 -9.03 -25.88 3.22
N ASN A 88 -7.83 -25.76 3.78
CA ASN A 88 -7.39 -24.54 4.46
C ASN A 88 -6.31 -23.88 3.60
N ASP A 89 -6.74 -22.97 2.74
CA ASP A 89 -5.87 -22.37 1.75
C ASP A 89 -5.15 -21.13 2.29
N THR A 90 -3.99 -20.84 1.72
CA THR A 90 -3.14 -19.71 2.10
C THR A 90 -2.94 -18.79 0.91
N PHE A 91 -3.48 -17.58 0.99
CA PHE A 91 -3.25 -16.52 0.02
C PHE A 91 -2.11 -15.62 0.52
N LYS A 92 -0.94 -15.75 -0.09
CA LYS A 92 0.26 -15.01 0.29
C LYS A 92 0.50 -13.85 -0.66
N PHE A 93 0.58 -12.64 -0.09
CA PHE A 93 0.86 -11.42 -0.82
C PHE A 93 2.14 -10.77 -0.35
N VAL A 94 3.02 -10.41 -1.28
CA VAL A 94 4.21 -9.61 -0.99
C VAL A 94 3.86 -8.14 -1.18
N ILE A 95 3.92 -7.36 -0.11
CA ILE A 95 3.66 -5.92 -0.13
C ILE A 95 4.97 -5.18 0.09
N ASN A 96 5.28 -4.28 -0.85
CA ASN A 96 6.48 -3.45 -0.81
C ASN A 96 6.10 -1.98 -0.63
N PHE A 97 6.26 -1.45 0.58
CA PHE A 97 6.10 -0.01 0.79
C PHE A 97 7.22 0.77 0.09
N GLN A 98 6.81 1.74 -0.71
CA GLN A 98 7.68 2.71 -1.35
C GLN A 98 7.34 4.07 -0.78
N GLU A 99 8.29 4.66 -0.06
CA GLU A 99 8.18 6.04 0.37
C GLU A 99 8.70 6.95 -0.75
N THR A 100 7.83 7.82 -1.25
CA THR A 100 8.26 8.91 -2.11
C THR A 100 8.24 10.20 -1.30
N SER A 101 9.33 10.94 -1.38
CA SER A 101 9.44 12.26 -0.74
C SER A 101 9.48 13.31 -1.84
N THR A 102 8.54 14.23 -1.82
CA THR A 102 8.52 15.38 -2.72
C THR A 102 8.76 16.64 -1.93
N ILE A 103 9.58 17.56 -2.47
CA ILE A 103 9.77 18.87 -1.86
C ILE A 103 8.57 19.73 -2.27
N GLN A 104 7.82 20.18 -1.27
CA GLN A 104 6.85 21.24 -1.42
C GLN A 104 7.48 22.55 -0.99
N THR A 105 7.10 23.65 -1.65
CA THR A 105 7.53 25.00 -1.28
C THR A 105 6.32 25.93 -1.28
N ALA A 106 6.08 26.56 -0.15
CA ALA A 106 5.15 27.67 -0.02
C ALA A 106 5.92 28.99 0.00
N THR A 107 5.32 30.02 -0.59
CA THR A 107 5.85 31.38 -0.54
C THR A 107 4.92 32.25 0.29
N TYR A 108 5.49 33.12 1.09
CA TYR A 108 4.73 34.07 1.90
C TYR A 108 4.05 35.13 1.03
N ASP A 109 2.78 34.90 0.70
CA ASP A 109 2.01 35.71 -0.27
C ASP A 109 1.15 36.82 0.36
N ASP A 110 1.06 36.90 1.69
CA ASP A 110 0.08 37.76 2.40
C ASP A 110 0.31 39.27 2.20
N ILE A 111 1.39 39.66 1.51
CA ILE A 111 1.67 41.07 1.13
C ILE A 111 2.00 41.29 -0.34
N LYS A 112 1.75 40.29 -1.20
CA LYS A 112 2.00 40.28 -2.66
C LYS A 112 3.46 40.46 -3.11
N GLU A 113 4.31 41.22 -2.42
CA GLU A 113 5.72 41.37 -2.75
C GLU A 113 6.51 41.76 -1.50
N THR A 114 7.78 41.34 -1.41
CA THR A 114 8.76 41.87 -0.45
C THR A 114 8.73 43.40 -0.45
N PRO A 115 8.90 44.09 0.71
CA PRO A 115 8.87 45.55 0.75
C PRO A 115 9.85 46.19 -0.24
N THR A 116 9.33 46.89 -1.24
CA THR A 116 10.14 47.62 -2.23
C THR A 116 10.60 48.99 -1.73
N GLN A 117 10.02 49.47 -0.62
CA GLN A 117 10.40 50.73 -0.01
C GLN A 117 11.78 50.60 0.68
N ILE A 118 12.80 51.19 0.07
CA ILE A 118 14.19 51.20 0.59
C ILE A 118 14.62 52.57 1.18
N SER A 119 13.76 53.59 1.11
CA SER A 119 13.98 54.91 1.74
C SER A 119 12.67 55.61 2.13
N GLY A 120 12.71 56.47 3.15
CA GLY A 120 11.55 57.24 3.62
C GLY A 120 11.37 57.26 5.15
N SER A 121 10.44 58.08 5.64
CA SER A 121 10.23 58.28 7.09
C SER A 121 9.65 57.07 7.82
N ASN A 122 8.90 56.22 7.13
CA ASN A 122 8.25 55.03 7.70
C ASN A 122 8.90 53.70 7.30
N THR A 123 9.97 53.70 6.49
CA THR A 123 10.59 52.49 5.93
C THR A 123 10.96 51.45 6.97
N ASN A 124 11.50 51.87 8.12
CA ASN A 124 11.82 50.95 9.21
C ASN A 124 10.58 50.27 9.80
N GLY A 125 9.46 50.99 9.90
CA GLY A 125 8.19 50.42 10.34
C GLY A 125 7.63 49.41 9.35
N VAL A 126 7.78 49.67 8.05
CA VAL A 126 7.38 48.73 6.97
C VAL A 126 8.16 47.44 7.07
N TRP A 127 9.50 47.51 7.16
CA TRP A 127 10.35 46.32 7.31
C TRP A 127 10.08 45.57 8.62
N ASN A 128 9.91 46.28 9.73
CA ASN A 128 9.59 45.63 11.02
C ASN A 128 8.24 44.89 10.97
N SER A 129 7.22 45.48 10.33
CA SER A 129 5.92 44.82 10.20
C SER A 129 5.99 43.61 9.26
N TYR A 130 6.71 43.71 8.15
CA TYR A 130 6.93 42.60 7.23
C TYR A 130 7.59 41.41 7.94
N LEU A 131 8.71 41.65 8.63
CA LEU A 131 9.46 40.61 9.33
C LEU A 131 8.63 39.97 10.46
N SER A 132 7.80 40.74 11.16
CA SER A 132 6.91 40.22 12.20
C SER A 132 5.85 39.28 11.62
N ASN A 133 5.20 39.66 10.52
CA ASN A 133 4.17 38.82 9.90
C ASN A 133 4.79 37.58 9.26
N LEU A 134 5.95 37.73 8.61
CA LEU A 134 6.70 36.61 8.05
C LEU A 134 7.10 35.60 9.14
N ALA A 135 7.57 36.07 10.30
CA ALA A 135 7.92 35.19 11.41
C ALA A 135 6.70 34.39 11.92
N GLN A 136 5.51 35.02 11.97
CA GLN A 136 4.28 34.32 12.33
C GLN A 136 3.91 33.27 11.29
N TRP A 137 3.91 33.62 10.00
CA TRP A 137 3.62 32.68 8.93
C TRP A 137 4.58 31.48 8.92
N ARG A 138 5.88 31.71 9.14
CA ARG A 138 6.86 30.63 9.25
C ARG A 138 6.59 29.73 10.46
N ALA A 139 6.14 30.30 11.58
CA ALA A 139 5.75 29.51 12.75
C ALA A 139 4.51 28.65 12.46
N ASP A 140 3.52 29.21 11.75
CA ASP A 140 2.31 28.49 11.36
C ASP A 140 2.62 27.37 10.36
N MET A 141 3.53 27.60 9.40
CA MET A 141 4.01 26.57 8.47
C MET A 141 4.79 25.47 9.19
N ALA A 142 5.62 25.82 10.18
CA ALA A 142 6.34 24.84 10.97
C ALA A 142 5.42 23.98 11.85
N GLU A 143 4.35 24.56 12.38
CA GLU A 143 3.32 23.80 13.11
C GLU A 143 2.59 22.81 12.19
N GLN A 144 2.32 23.19 10.94
CA GLN A 144 1.60 22.35 9.98
C GLN A 144 2.46 21.28 9.31
N HIS A 145 3.71 21.61 8.99
CA HIS A 145 4.55 20.84 8.08
C HIS A 145 5.89 20.39 8.69
N GLY A 146 6.22 20.84 9.90
CA GLY A 146 7.41 20.44 10.62
C GLY A 146 8.59 21.40 10.47
N ALA A 147 9.74 20.89 10.03
CA ALA A 147 10.94 21.69 9.90
C ALA A 147 11.11 22.18 8.46
N ASP A 148 11.56 23.43 8.30
CA ASP A 148 11.88 23.99 7.00
C ASP A 148 13.14 23.32 6.45
N SER A 149 13.03 22.77 5.24
CA SER A 149 14.11 22.10 4.53
C SER A 149 15.01 23.09 3.77
N ASP A 150 14.56 24.33 3.56
CA ASP A 150 15.35 25.39 2.96
C ASP A 150 15.40 26.60 3.90
N THR A 151 16.59 26.92 4.41
CA THR A 151 16.79 28.08 5.29
C THR A 151 17.51 29.23 4.56
N SER A 152 17.40 29.28 3.23
CA SER A 152 18.07 30.27 2.41
C SER A 152 17.46 31.66 2.63
N ALA A 153 18.19 32.52 3.33
CA ALA A 153 17.76 33.89 3.59
C ALA A 153 18.34 34.89 2.58
N GLN A 154 17.52 35.87 2.21
CA GLN A 154 17.89 37.06 1.47
C GLN A 154 18.21 38.22 2.41
N THR A 155 18.97 39.20 1.93
CA THR A 155 19.32 40.39 2.72
C THR A 155 19.11 41.66 1.90
N GLN A 156 18.38 42.62 2.47
CA GLN A 156 18.07 43.90 1.87
C GLN A 156 18.48 45.05 2.79
N ALA A 157 19.38 45.91 2.30
CA ALA A 157 19.71 47.17 2.98
C ALA A 157 18.63 48.23 2.69
N TYR A 158 18.31 49.05 3.69
CA TYR A 158 17.36 50.16 3.55
C TYR A 158 17.79 51.37 4.39
N THR A 159 17.19 52.52 4.09
CA THR A 159 17.37 53.77 4.85
C THR A 159 16.04 54.27 5.37
N TYR A 160 16.06 54.98 6.49
CA TYR A 160 14.86 55.57 7.07
C TYR A 160 15.15 56.89 7.77
N SER A 161 14.16 57.76 7.82
CA SER A 161 14.29 59.07 8.47
C SER A 161 13.67 59.06 9.86
N SER A 162 14.43 59.48 10.86
CA SER A 162 13.93 59.75 12.21
C SER A 162 14.13 61.24 12.49
N GLY A 163 13.09 62.04 12.20
CA GLY A 163 13.20 63.49 12.17
C GLY A 163 14.08 63.98 11.00
N LYS A 164 15.10 64.80 11.28
CA LYS A 164 16.07 65.29 10.28
C LYS A 164 17.26 64.35 10.03
N VAL A 165 17.33 63.23 10.73
CA VAL A 165 18.47 62.29 10.66
C VAL A 165 18.10 61.11 9.77
N VAL A 166 18.92 60.89 8.74
CA VAL A 166 18.87 59.67 7.92
C VAL A 166 19.63 58.56 8.65
N LYS A 167 19.00 57.41 8.80
CA LYS A 167 19.56 56.19 9.37
C LYS A 167 19.53 55.08 8.33
N SER A 168 20.33 54.04 8.55
CA SER A 168 20.35 52.82 7.73
C SER A 168 19.93 51.61 8.57
N GLY A 169 19.38 50.61 7.89
CA GLY A 169 19.01 49.32 8.45
C GLY A 169 19.27 48.21 7.43
N VAL A 170 19.20 46.98 7.89
CA VAL A 170 19.34 45.76 7.08
C VAL A 170 18.27 44.80 7.54
N ALA A 171 17.52 44.25 6.58
CA ALA A 171 16.55 43.19 6.80
C ALA A 171 17.09 41.90 6.20
N THR A 172 17.11 40.83 7.00
CA THR A 172 17.38 39.47 6.53
C THR A 172 16.11 38.68 6.68
N TYR A 173 15.64 38.03 5.61
CA TYR A 173 14.36 37.34 5.56
C TYR A 173 14.43 36.13 4.64
N ASP A 174 13.57 35.17 4.90
CA ASP A 174 13.33 34.00 4.06
C ASP A 174 11.82 33.87 3.90
N ASP A 175 11.35 34.23 2.71
CA ASP A 175 9.94 34.27 2.31
C ASP A 175 9.48 32.97 1.63
N SER A 176 10.33 31.96 1.59
CA SER A 176 9.98 30.60 1.18
C SER A 176 9.95 29.67 2.38
N TYR A 177 9.10 28.65 2.34
CA TYR A 177 9.08 27.59 3.34
C TYR A 177 8.97 26.28 2.61
N SER A 178 9.99 25.43 2.73
CA SER A 178 10.05 24.14 2.05
C SER A 178 9.91 22.99 3.03
N TRP A 179 9.19 21.95 2.66
CA TRP A 179 9.08 20.74 3.47
C TRP A 179 9.03 19.50 2.60
N TYR A 180 9.36 18.35 3.19
CA TYR A 180 9.18 17.06 2.53
C TYR A 180 7.77 16.56 2.80
N GLU A 181 7.01 16.38 1.73
CA GLU A 181 5.76 15.63 1.78
C GLU A 181 6.07 14.17 1.43
N HIS A 182 5.81 13.29 2.39
CA HIS A 182 5.99 11.85 2.24
C HIS A 182 4.67 11.24 1.82
N THR A 183 4.68 10.50 0.70
CA THR A 183 3.56 9.63 0.35
C THR A 183 4.05 8.19 0.33
N THR A 184 3.25 7.32 0.92
CA THR A 184 3.53 5.88 0.99
C THR A 184 2.70 5.19 -0.10
N SER A 185 3.37 4.63 -1.10
CA SER A 185 2.74 3.75 -2.09
C SER A 185 3.14 2.30 -1.85
N THR A 186 2.44 1.37 -2.48
CA THR A 186 2.80 -0.05 -2.51
C THR A 186 2.99 -0.52 -3.96
N ASN A 187 3.41 -1.77 -4.16
CA ASN A 187 3.15 -2.45 -5.42
C ASN A 187 1.65 -2.41 -5.75
N THR A 188 1.33 -2.18 -7.02
CA THR A 188 -0.06 -2.11 -7.49
C THR A 188 -0.55 -3.52 -7.81
N SER A 189 -1.52 -3.98 -7.04
CA SER A 189 -2.21 -5.23 -7.31
C SER A 189 -3.65 -5.16 -6.79
N THR A 190 -4.57 -5.78 -7.51
CA THR A 190 -5.98 -5.93 -7.12
C THR A 190 -6.30 -7.42 -7.14
N ASN A 191 -6.51 -8.01 -5.97
CA ASN A 191 -6.69 -9.45 -5.82
C ASN A 191 -8.13 -9.71 -5.39
N THR A 192 -8.86 -10.49 -6.18
CA THR A 192 -10.19 -10.98 -5.81
C THR A 192 -10.08 -12.43 -5.41
N ILE A 193 -10.35 -12.73 -4.14
CA ILE A 193 -10.41 -14.08 -3.60
C ILE A 193 -11.88 -14.51 -3.55
N THR A 194 -12.17 -15.66 -4.11
CA THR A 194 -13.55 -16.18 -4.21
C THR A 194 -13.86 -17.32 -3.26
N ASP A 195 -12.90 -17.65 -2.40
CA ASP A 195 -12.87 -18.88 -1.65
C ASP A 195 -12.51 -18.63 -0.18
N PHE A 196 -13.52 -18.22 0.57
CA PHE A 196 -13.52 -18.22 2.03
C PHE A 196 -14.62 -19.18 2.51
N GLY A 197 -14.66 -20.37 1.90
CA GLY A 197 -15.72 -21.37 2.01
C GLY A 197 -15.62 -22.25 3.26
N ASN A 198 -15.86 -23.56 3.14
CA ASN A 198 -15.89 -24.53 4.26
C ASN A 198 -14.48 -24.84 4.84
N GLY A 199 -13.54 -23.91 4.70
CA GLY A 199 -12.13 -23.95 5.10
C GLY A 199 -11.76 -22.88 6.12
N HIS A 200 -10.66 -23.07 6.83
CA HIS A 200 -10.00 -22.01 7.59
C HIS A 200 -8.93 -21.36 6.70
N ASP A 201 -9.36 -20.65 5.67
CA ASP A 201 -8.48 -19.96 4.73
C ASP A 201 -7.77 -18.79 5.42
N SER A 202 -6.56 -18.48 4.99
CA SER A 202 -5.73 -17.46 5.62
C SER A 202 -5.09 -16.52 4.60
N ILE A 203 -4.99 -15.24 4.98
CA ILE A 203 -4.25 -14.25 4.21
C ILE A 203 -2.92 -14.00 4.90
N VAL A 204 -1.82 -14.16 4.18
CA VAL A 204 -0.48 -13.86 4.66
C VAL A 204 0.06 -12.65 3.94
N LEU A 205 0.37 -11.59 4.67
CA LEU A 205 1.00 -10.39 4.15
C LEU A 205 2.49 -10.40 4.52
N ALA A 206 3.33 -10.57 3.51
CA ALA A 206 4.78 -10.53 3.65
C ALA A 206 5.31 -9.12 3.33
N GLY A 207 6.30 -8.67 4.09
CA GLY A 207 6.98 -7.38 3.83
C GLY A 207 6.37 -6.17 4.54
N ILE A 208 5.31 -6.37 5.34
CA ILE A 208 4.72 -5.33 6.19
C ILE A 208 4.42 -5.87 7.59
N THR A 209 4.48 -5.00 8.60
CA THR A 209 4.10 -5.34 9.98
C THR A 209 2.61 -5.10 10.22
N ALA A 210 2.07 -5.68 11.29
CA ALA A 210 0.70 -5.40 11.74
C ALA A 210 0.45 -3.91 12.06
N GLU A 211 1.48 -3.21 12.56
CA GLU A 211 1.41 -1.77 12.83
C GLU A 211 1.31 -0.98 11.53
N GLN A 212 2.15 -1.29 10.54
CA GLN A 212 2.11 -0.64 9.24
C GLN A 212 0.79 -0.93 8.51
N PHE A 213 0.26 -2.16 8.61
CA PHE A 213 -1.06 -2.49 8.11
C PHE A 213 -2.13 -1.62 8.78
N THR A 214 -2.16 -1.56 10.11
CA THR A 214 -3.17 -0.77 10.84
C THR A 214 -3.12 0.72 10.49
N ALA A 215 -1.93 1.26 10.21
CA ALA A 215 -1.76 2.65 9.82
C ALA A 215 -2.19 2.98 8.38
N ASN A 216 -2.17 2.00 7.48
CA ASN A 216 -2.33 2.23 6.02
C ASN A 216 -3.50 1.45 5.39
N ALA A 217 -4.12 0.52 6.11
CA ALA A 217 -5.21 -0.30 5.63
C ALA A 217 -6.56 0.40 5.82
N HIS A 218 -7.36 0.39 4.76
CA HIS A 218 -8.71 0.90 4.74
C HIS A 218 -9.67 -0.21 4.36
N PHE A 219 -10.52 -0.62 5.29
CA PHE A 219 -11.60 -1.55 5.03
C PHE A 219 -12.78 -0.80 4.40
N SER A 220 -13.38 -1.41 3.39
CA SER A 220 -14.64 -0.97 2.80
C SER A 220 -15.80 -1.04 3.81
N ASP A 221 -16.85 -0.26 3.56
CA ASP A 221 -18.02 -0.17 4.45
C ASP A 221 -18.74 -1.52 4.62
N ASP A 222 -18.71 -2.38 3.60
CA ASP A 222 -19.30 -3.73 3.65
C ASP A 222 -18.32 -4.79 4.19
N GLY A 223 -17.08 -4.39 4.48
CA GLY A 223 -16.01 -5.26 4.98
C GLY A 223 -15.46 -6.24 3.95
N THR A 224 -15.96 -6.28 2.71
CA THR A 224 -15.57 -7.30 1.72
C THR A 224 -14.25 -6.99 1.02
N SER A 225 -13.71 -5.80 1.22
CA SER A 225 -12.40 -5.42 0.69
C SER A 225 -11.57 -4.61 1.67
N VAL A 226 -10.25 -4.76 1.56
CA VAL A 226 -9.25 -3.94 2.23
C VAL A 226 -8.29 -3.37 1.19
N THR A 227 -7.97 -2.07 1.30
CA THR A 227 -6.95 -1.39 0.49
C THR A 227 -5.80 -0.96 1.39
N ILE A 228 -4.57 -1.31 1.01
CA ILE A 228 -3.32 -0.97 1.68
C ILE A 228 -2.45 -0.20 0.67
N GLY A 229 -2.42 1.13 0.77
CA GLY A 229 -1.81 1.96 -0.28
C GLY A 229 -2.53 1.77 -1.63
N THR A 230 -1.87 1.17 -2.61
CA THR A 230 -2.43 0.83 -3.94
C THR A 230 -2.75 -0.65 -4.10
N PHE A 231 -2.50 -1.46 -3.07
CA PHE A 231 -2.79 -2.89 -3.04
C PHE A 231 -4.20 -3.14 -2.51
N THR A 232 -5.03 -3.89 -3.24
CA THR A 232 -6.41 -4.20 -2.81
C THR A 232 -6.63 -5.71 -2.75
N ILE A 233 -7.28 -6.15 -1.69
CA ILE A 233 -7.80 -7.52 -1.55
C ILE A 233 -9.31 -7.41 -1.39
N THR A 234 -10.04 -8.18 -2.20
CA THR A 234 -11.49 -8.31 -2.15
C THR A 234 -11.84 -9.77 -1.93
N THR A 235 -12.75 -10.05 -1.01
CA THR A 235 -13.30 -11.37 -0.74
C THR A 235 -14.77 -11.42 -1.12
N LEU A 236 -15.17 -12.43 -1.89
CA LEU A 236 -16.59 -12.65 -2.19
C LEU A 236 -17.24 -13.47 -1.08
N GLY A 237 -18.17 -12.86 -0.34
CA GLY A 237 -18.99 -13.56 0.66
C GLY A 237 -18.35 -13.67 2.06
N HIS A 238 -17.17 -13.10 2.28
CA HIS A 238 -16.52 -12.98 3.58
C HIS A 238 -16.24 -11.52 3.92
N ALA A 239 -16.49 -11.12 5.16
CA ALA A 239 -16.15 -9.79 5.64
C ALA A 239 -14.79 -9.85 6.34
N LEU A 240 -13.83 -9.11 5.80
CA LEU A 240 -12.46 -9.04 6.27
C LEU A 240 -12.37 -8.26 7.59
N SER A 241 -11.47 -8.73 8.43
CA SER A 241 -11.09 -8.18 9.72
C SER A 241 -9.60 -8.36 9.92
N ILE A 242 -9.02 -7.65 10.91
CA ILE A 242 -7.59 -7.79 11.22
C ILE A 242 -7.17 -9.24 11.54
N SER A 243 -8.09 -10.07 12.07
CA SER A 243 -7.80 -11.46 12.41
C SER A 243 -7.66 -12.39 11.19
N ASP A 244 -8.08 -11.94 10.01
CA ASP A 244 -7.91 -12.71 8.76
C ASP A 244 -6.49 -12.59 8.19
N PHE A 245 -5.67 -11.68 8.74
CA PHE A 245 -4.33 -11.37 8.25
C PHE A 245 -3.24 -11.88 9.20
N ASN A 246 -2.33 -12.66 8.64
CA ASN A 246 -1.08 -13.05 9.26
C ASN A 246 0.07 -12.21 8.66
N PHE A 247 0.97 -11.72 9.51
CA PHE A 247 2.09 -10.86 9.10
C PHE A 247 3.41 -11.62 9.25
N VAL A 248 4.24 -11.64 8.20
CA VAL A 248 5.50 -12.39 8.14
C VAL A 248 6.66 -11.58 7.58
#